data_AF-A0A3D4PI12-F1
#
_entry.id   AF-A0A3D4PI12-F1
#
_cell.length_a   1.000
_cell.length_b   1.000
_cell.length_c   1.000
_cell.angle_alpha   90.00
_cell.angle_beta   90.00
_cell.angle_gamma   90.00
#
_symmetry.space_group_name_H-M   'P 1'
#
loop_
_entity.id
_entity.type
_entity.pdbx_description
1 polymer ?
#
loop_
_entity_poly.entity_id
_entity_poly.type
_entity_poly.pdbx_seq_one_letter_code
_entity_poly.pdbx_strand_id
1 'polypeptide(L)' 'MLDNVASRFSALQQQDAEIFQSLEQEMGRQKEGLELIASENYTSAAIQEIVGSVLTNKYAEG' A
#
# COMPACT_ATOMS: atom_id res chain seq x y z
N MET A 1 -14.54 2.79 -12.51
CA MET A 1 -13.36 3.25 -11.74
C MET A 1 -13.08 2.31 -10.56
N LEU A 2 -13.11 0.99 -10.81
CA LEU A 2 -12.77 -0.06 -9.83
C LEU A 2 -11.81 -1.10 -10.45
N ASP A 3 -11.19 -0.77 -11.57
CA ASP A 3 -10.09 -1.53 -12.14
C ASP A 3 -8.81 -0.92 -11.55
N ASN A 4 -8.21 -1.51 -10.49
CA ASN A 4 -6.74 -1.62 -10.43
C ASN A 4 -6.10 -2.20 -9.15
N VAL A 5 -6.80 -2.57 -8.07
CA VAL A 5 -6.06 -3.05 -6.87
C VAL A 5 -5.23 -4.30 -7.18
N ALA A 6 -5.85 -5.29 -7.85
CA ALA A 6 -5.16 -6.50 -8.29
C ALA A 6 -4.04 -6.21 -9.32
N SER A 7 -4.22 -5.21 -10.19
CA SER A 7 -3.19 -4.80 -11.14
C SER A 7 -1.98 -4.19 -10.44
N ARG A 8 -2.22 -3.31 -9.46
CA ARG A 8 -1.18 -2.52 -8.79
C ARG A 8 -0.23 -3.39 -7.94
N PHE A 9 -0.74 -4.50 -7.41
CA PHE A 9 0.02 -5.43 -6.58
C PHE A 9 0.20 -6.81 -7.24
N SER A 10 0.01 -6.92 -8.56
CA SER A 10 0.13 -8.20 -9.29
C SER A 10 1.49 -8.89 -9.10
N ALA A 11 2.58 -8.12 -9.09
CA ALA A 11 3.92 -8.65 -8.83
C ALA A 11 4.05 -9.20 -7.40
N LEU A 12 3.49 -8.50 -6.40
CA LEU A 12 3.48 -8.96 -5.01
C LEU A 12 2.64 -10.23 -4.88
N GLN A 13 1.45 -10.27 -5.46
CA GLN A 13 0.57 -11.45 -5.43
C GLN A 13 1.24 -12.70 -6.02
N GLN A 14 1.98 -12.55 -7.13
CA GLN A 14 2.70 -13.65 -7.76
C GLN A 14 3.91 -14.12 -6.94
N GLN A 15 4.64 -13.18 -6.34
CA GLN A 15 5.84 -13.47 -5.57
C GLN A 15 5.53 -14.00 -4.17
N ASP A 16 4.50 -13.46 -3.53
CA ASP A 16 4.10 -13.74 -2.15
C ASP A 16 2.59 -13.52 -1.96
N ALA A 17 1.82 -14.59 -2.17
CA ALA A 17 0.38 -14.57 -2.07
C ALA A 17 -0.13 -14.40 -0.63
N GLU A 18 0.64 -14.83 0.38
CA GLU A 18 0.25 -14.73 1.79
C GLU A 18 0.31 -13.27 2.27
N ILE A 19 1.38 -12.56 1.91
CA ILE A 19 1.50 -11.13 2.20
C ILE A 19 0.46 -10.32 1.41
N PHE A 20 0.21 -10.68 0.14
CA PHE A 20 -0.85 -10.05 -0.63
C PHE A 20 -2.23 -10.21 0.04
N GLN A 21 -2.56 -11.41 0.53
CA GLN A 21 -3.82 -11.65 1.23
C GLN A 21 -3.92 -10.81 2.51
N SER A 22 -2.83 -10.68 3.26
CA SER A 22 -2.78 -9.84 4.46
C SER A 22 -3.01 -8.36 4.14
N LEU A 23 -2.44 -7.88 3.02
CA LEU A 23 -2.64 -6.52 2.53
C LEU A 23 -4.11 -6.28 2.16
N GLU A 24 -4.77 -7.21 1.45
CA GLU A 24 -6.20 -7.09 1.13
C GLU A 24 -7.08 -7.02 2.37
N GLN A 25 -6.78 -7.85 3.38
CA GLN A 25 -7.50 -7.85 4.66
C GLN A 25 -7.34 -6.52 5.40
N GLU A 26 -6.13 -5.96 5.48
CA GLU A 26 -5.89 -4.68 6.14
C GLU A 26 -6.54 -3.51 5.39
N MET A 27 -6.53 -3.53 4.05
CA MET A 27 -7.26 -2.56 3.24
C MET A 27 -8.77 -2.60 3.54
N GLY A 28 -9.35 -3.80 3.68
CA GLY A 28 -10.73 -3.97 4.11
C GLY A 28 -10.97 -3.41 5.51
N ARG A 29 -10.11 -3.77 6.47
CA ARG A 29 -10.19 -3.32 7.87
C ARG A 29 -10.19 -1.80 7.99
N GLN A 30 -9.25 -1.11 7.34
CA GLN A 30 -9.17 0.35 7.36
C GLN A 30 -10.37 1.02 6.69
N LYS A 31 -10.90 0.42 5.63
CA LYS A 31 -12.05 0.99 4.90
C LYS A 31 -13.36 0.86 5.67
N GLU A 32 -13.53 -0.22 6.42
CA GLU A 32 -14.78 -0.56 7.12
C GLU A 32 -14.77 -0.12 8.59
N GLY A 33 -13.59 0.02 9.19
CA GLY A 33 -13.40 0.42 10.57
C GLY A 33 -13.59 1.91 10.81
N LEU A 34 -14.07 2.25 12.01
CA LEU A 34 -14.03 3.62 12.53
C LEU A 34 -12.70 3.80 13.28
N GLU A 35 -11.70 4.33 12.60
CA GLU A 35 -10.38 4.56 13.17
C GLU A 35 -10.38 5.82 14.05
N LEU A 36 -10.16 5.65 15.36
CA LEU A 36 -10.20 6.73 16.36
C LEU A 36 -8.84 6.99 17.02
N ILE A 37 -7.77 6.37 16.52
CA ILE A 37 -6.43 6.60 17.02
C ILE A 37 -5.97 7.97 16.52
N ALA A 38 -5.88 8.96 17.43
CA ALA A 38 -5.67 10.36 17.08
C ALA A 38 -4.37 10.66 16.32
N SER A 39 -3.36 9.78 16.42
CA SER A 39 -2.08 9.91 15.72
C SER A 39 -2.05 9.22 14.35
N GLU A 40 -3.05 8.41 14.01
CA GLU A 40 -3.14 7.75 12.72
C GLU A 40 -3.84 8.64 11.69
N ASN A 41 -3.56 8.37 10.40
CA ASN A 41 -4.13 9.14 9.30
C ASN A 41 -4.10 8.33 7.99
N TYR A 42 -4.95 8.74 7.05
CA TYR A 42 -4.91 8.24 5.68
C TYR A 42 -4.13 9.20 4.79
N THR A 43 -2.97 8.75 4.31
CA THR A 43 -2.18 9.54 3.36
C THR A 43 -2.76 9.49 1.95
N SER A 44 -2.35 10.42 1.09
CA SER A 44 -2.83 10.49 -0.29
C SER A 44 -2.19 9.42 -1.19
N ALA A 45 -2.88 9.07 -2.28
CA ALA A 45 -2.36 8.13 -3.28
C ALA A 45 -1.03 8.60 -3.88
N ALA A 46 -0.86 9.91 -4.10
CA ALA A 46 0.39 10.48 -4.61
C ALA A 46 1.59 10.22 -3.68
N ILE A 47 1.37 10.25 -2.35
CA ILE A 47 2.42 9.90 -1.38
C ILE A 47 2.71 8.40 -1.40
N GLN A 48 1.69 7.55 -1.56
CA GLN A 48 1.91 6.10 -1.70
C GLN A 48 2.74 5.76 -2.96
N GLU A 49 2.48 6.44 -4.08
CA GLU A 49 3.21 6.23 -5.33
C GLU A 49 4.70 6.59 -5.22
N ILE A 50 5.04 7.72 -4.59
CA ILE A 50 6.45 8.12 -4.45
C ILE A 50 7.20 7.21 -3.46
N VAL A 51 6.54 6.72 -2.41
CA VAL A 51 7.12 5.78 -1.44
C VAL A 51 7.48 4.44 -2.10
N GLY A 52 6.63 3.94 -3.00
CA GLY A 52 6.88 2.72 -3.78
C GLY A 52 7.77 2.91 -5.03
N SER A 53 8.43 4.05 -5.17
CA SER A 53 9.17 4.40 -6.40
C SER A 53 10.62 3.91 -6.39
N VAL A 54 11.28 4.08 -7.54
CA VAL A 54 12.70 3.76 -7.74
C VAL A 54 13.66 4.56 -6.84
N LEU A 55 13.16 5.56 -6.10
CA LEU A 55 13.97 6.29 -5.11
C LEU A 55 14.56 5.35 -4.05
N THR A 56 13.88 4.25 -3.72
CA THR A 56 14.37 3.22 -2.78
C THR A 56 15.68 2.57 -3.22
N ASN A 57 15.96 2.56 -4.53
CA ASN A 57 17.18 1.95 -5.07
C ASN A 57 18.41 2.85 -4.89
N LYS A 58 18.21 4.13 -4.58
CA LYS A 58 19.28 5.12 -4.63
C LYS A 58 19.95 5.27 -3.28
N TYR A 59 21.24 4.96 -3.26
CA TYR A 59 22.15 5.45 -2.23
C TYR A 59 22.53 6.92 -2.54
N ALA A 60 22.25 7.84 -1.63
CA ALA A 60 22.41 9.28 -1.85
C ALA A 60 23.12 9.94 -0.66
N GLU A 61 24.25 9.36 -0.24
CA GLU A 61 25.09 9.92 0.81
C GLU A 61 25.73 11.25 0.42
N GLY A 62 25.83 12.10 1.44
CA GLY A 62 26.58 13.35 1.57
C GLY A 62 26.85 13.58 3.06
#